data_AF-A0A1F8J4G9-F1
#
_entry.id   AF-A0A1F8J4G9-F1
#
_cell.length_a   1.000
_cell.length_b   1.000
_cell.length_c   1.000
_cell.angle_alpha   90.00
_cell.angle_beta   90.00
_cell.angle_gamma   90.00
#
_symmetry.space_group_name_H-M   'P 1'
#
loop_
_entity.id
_entity.type
_entity.pdbx_description
1 polymer ?
#
loop_
_entity_poly.entity_id
_entity_poly.type
_entity_poly.pdbx_seq_one_letter_code
_entity_poly.pdbx_strand_id
1 'polypeptide(L)'
;MKKWFVLLILCGACAWIATIPKQKKNSFIDFDQAMSKNRAFFTECYQGKRALQWTLLKHLYEKHLSKTPSKVERIPKKIHQIWLGGTLPDRYRALQTSWQKHHPEWEYHLWTDADVETFPFSNKERFEKAMNVGEKSDILRYEILSQFGGLYVDTDFECIQPFDSLHFLCDFYVGLETPHAKDTEAAIGNALIGSIPHHPILQACLHRIAKKKAGKTADEVQDISGPGCLRYAFFKCCKKNSLHNIAFPYTFFYPLPSEKRDGQLGKYTKQVWIEPESLGIHYWDTSWGKCPFE
;
A
#
# COMPACT_ATOMS: atom_id res chain seq x y z
N MET A 1 15.12 49.87 53.68
CA MET A 1 14.49 48.57 53.36
C MET A 1 13.99 48.64 51.90
N LYS A 2 14.90 48.50 50.93
CA LYS A 2 15.01 47.37 49.98
C LYS A 2 13.68 46.95 49.33
N LYS A 3 13.33 47.60 48.22
CA LYS A 3 12.41 47.09 47.19
C LYS A 3 13.18 46.12 46.29
N TRP A 4 12.65 44.92 46.11
CA TRP A 4 13.21 43.90 45.22
C TRP A 4 12.90 44.29 43.76
N PHE A 5 13.94 44.49 42.96
CA PHE A 5 13.86 44.50 41.50
C PHE A 5 13.94 43.04 41.04
N VAL A 6 12.89 42.54 40.37
CA VAL A 6 12.97 41.30 39.61
C VAL A 6 13.54 41.65 38.25
N LEU A 7 14.77 41.19 38.00
CA LEU A 7 15.45 41.28 36.73
C LEU A 7 14.81 40.27 35.76
N LEU A 8 14.09 40.76 34.75
CA LEU A 8 13.66 39.94 33.61
C LEU A 8 14.90 39.59 32.77
N ILE A 9 15.34 38.34 32.86
CA ILE A 9 16.31 37.78 31.91
C ILE A 9 15.55 37.50 30.61
N LEU A 10 15.80 38.35 29.61
CA LEU A 10 15.46 38.10 28.22
C LEU A 10 16.29 36.93 27.70
N CYS A 11 15.74 35.72 27.73
CA CYS A 11 16.28 34.61 26.94
C CYS A 11 15.56 34.60 25.59
N GLY A 12 16.29 35.02 24.54
CA GLY A 12 15.82 34.97 23.17
C GLY A 12 15.59 33.53 22.73
N ALA A 13 14.32 33.14 22.67
CA ALA A 13 13.89 32.00 21.89
C ALA A 13 13.44 32.52 20.52
N CYS A 14 14.33 32.44 19.54
CA CYS A 14 13.97 32.52 18.13
C CYS A 14 12.84 31.50 17.89
N ALA A 15 11.65 32.00 17.59
CA ALA A 15 10.56 31.19 17.08
C ALA A 15 11.00 30.61 15.72
N TRP A 16 11.52 29.38 15.75
CA TRP A 16 11.58 28.52 14.58
C TRP A 16 10.14 28.14 14.26
N ILE A 17 9.45 29.02 13.53
CA ILE A 17 8.32 28.59 12.70
C ILE A 17 8.96 27.65 11.68
N ALA A 18 8.89 26.35 11.94
CA ALA A 18 9.22 25.33 10.97
C ALA A 18 8.35 25.61 9.75
N THR A 19 8.94 26.21 8.74
CA THR A 19 8.31 26.34 7.43
C THR A 19 8.04 24.93 6.96
N ILE A 20 6.76 24.53 6.97
CA ILE A 20 6.28 23.35 6.26
C ILE A 20 6.92 23.43 4.87
N PRO A 21 7.74 22.45 4.47
CA PRO A 21 8.35 22.47 3.16
C PRO A 21 7.23 22.68 2.15
N LYS A 22 7.35 23.72 1.31
CA LYS A 22 6.46 23.87 0.15
C LYS A 22 6.67 22.60 -0.69
N GLN A 23 5.82 21.61 -0.47
CA GLN A 23 5.75 20.40 -1.25
C GLN A 23 5.66 20.88 -2.70
N LYS A 24 6.68 20.55 -3.52
CA LYS A 24 6.60 20.81 -4.96
C LYS A 24 5.22 20.34 -5.39
N LYS A 25 4.46 21.20 -6.06
CA LYS A 25 3.16 20.85 -6.66
C LYS A 25 3.32 19.44 -7.24
N ASN A 26 2.74 18.43 -6.57
CA ASN A 26 2.68 17.08 -7.12
C ASN A 26 1.82 17.22 -8.37
N SER A 27 2.46 17.48 -9.51
CA SER A 27 1.78 17.41 -10.79
C SER A 27 1.56 15.93 -11.03
N PHE A 28 0.44 15.43 -10.52
CA PHE A 28 0.00 14.09 -10.85
C PHE A 28 0.08 13.91 -12.36
N ILE A 29 0.72 12.84 -12.77
CA ILE A 29 0.89 12.49 -14.17
C ILE A 29 -0.45 12.00 -14.74
N ASP A 30 -0.68 12.24 -16.03
CA ASP A 30 -1.82 11.68 -16.74
C ASP A 30 -1.83 10.15 -16.64
N PHE A 31 -3.03 9.55 -16.51
CA PHE A 31 -3.17 8.11 -16.28
C PHE A 31 -2.57 7.30 -17.45
N ASP A 32 -2.89 7.68 -18.68
CA ASP A 32 -2.42 6.99 -19.88
C ASP A 32 -0.91 7.19 -20.05
N GLN A 33 -0.42 8.39 -19.79
CA GLN A 33 1.02 8.66 -19.81
C GLN A 33 1.76 7.77 -18.82
N ALA A 34 1.28 7.66 -17.57
CA ALA A 34 1.89 6.81 -16.54
C ALA A 34 1.84 5.32 -16.92
N MET A 35 0.70 4.85 -17.44
CA MET A 35 0.51 3.45 -17.83
C MET A 35 1.28 3.09 -19.12
N SER A 36 1.57 4.04 -20.00
CA SER A 36 2.20 3.80 -21.32
C SER A 36 3.73 3.71 -21.32
N LYS A 37 4.41 3.99 -20.20
CA LYS A 37 5.88 3.98 -20.12
C LYS A 37 6.51 2.61 -20.43
N ASN A 38 5.74 1.53 -20.30
CA ASN A 38 6.08 0.21 -20.82
C ASN A 38 5.34 -0.05 -22.15
N ARG A 39 5.90 0.47 -23.25
CA ARG A 39 5.24 0.55 -24.57
C ARG A 39 4.79 -0.78 -25.16
N ALA A 40 5.41 -1.90 -24.79
CA ALA A 40 5.06 -3.20 -25.35
C ALA A 40 3.62 -3.64 -25.03
N PHE A 41 2.97 -3.01 -24.03
CA PHE A 41 1.73 -3.52 -23.45
C PHE A 41 0.52 -2.57 -23.49
N PHE A 42 0.75 -1.28 -23.67
CA PHE A 42 -0.28 -0.25 -23.51
C PHE A 42 -1.45 -0.36 -24.50
N THR A 43 -1.20 -0.79 -25.74
CA THR A 43 -2.22 -0.86 -26.81
C THR A 43 -3.26 -1.97 -26.62
N GLU A 44 -2.94 -3.04 -25.88
CA GLU A 44 -3.84 -4.19 -25.68
C GLU A 44 -4.77 -4.02 -24.47
N CYS A 45 -4.45 -3.11 -23.55
CA CYS A 45 -5.22 -2.88 -22.32
C CYS A 45 -6.66 -2.40 -22.61
N TYR A 46 -6.88 -1.72 -23.73
CA TYR A 46 -8.18 -1.14 -24.11
C TYR A 46 -9.09 -2.08 -24.92
N GLN A 47 -8.85 -3.39 -24.92
CA GLN A 47 -9.67 -4.36 -25.65
C GLN A 47 -10.46 -5.31 -24.71
N GLY A 48 -11.66 -5.72 -25.14
CA GLY A 48 -12.49 -6.71 -24.41
C GLY A 48 -12.96 -6.26 -23.02
N LYS A 49 -13.16 -7.22 -22.09
CA LYS A 49 -13.56 -6.95 -20.69
C LYS A 49 -12.59 -6.01 -19.96
N ARG A 50 -11.31 -5.98 -20.37
CA ARG A 50 -10.27 -5.12 -19.80
C ARG A 50 -10.60 -3.64 -20.03
N ALA A 51 -11.13 -3.28 -21.20
CA ALA A 51 -11.44 -1.91 -21.56
C ALA A 51 -12.35 -1.20 -20.55
N LEU A 52 -13.38 -1.90 -20.05
CA LEU A 52 -14.31 -1.35 -19.06
C LEU A 52 -13.65 -1.16 -17.69
N GLN A 53 -12.78 -2.08 -17.27
CA GLN A 53 -12.02 -1.95 -16.03
C GLN A 53 -11.04 -0.78 -16.12
N TRP A 54 -10.25 -0.69 -17.20
CA TRP A 54 -9.30 0.41 -17.42
C TRP A 54 -9.98 1.77 -17.50
N THR A 55 -11.10 1.87 -18.24
CA THR A 55 -11.90 3.10 -18.31
C THR A 55 -12.38 3.53 -16.93
N LEU A 56 -12.81 2.58 -16.09
CA LEU A 56 -13.22 2.86 -14.72
C LEU A 56 -12.05 3.31 -13.84
N LEU A 57 -10.92 2.62 -13.90
CA LEU A 57 -9.73 2.96 -13.11
C LEU A 57 -9.22 4.35 -13.46
N LYS A 58 -9.11 4.66 -14.76
CA LYS A 58 -8.79 5.99 -15.27
C LYS A 58 -9.77 7.04 -14.76
N HIS A 59 -11.08 6.79 -14.91
CA HIS A 59 -12.10 7.72 -14.45
C HIS A 59 -12.00 8.01 -12.94
N LEU A 60 -11.81 6.98 -12.10
CA LEU A 60 -11.66 7.16 -10.66
C LEU A 60 -10.40 7.97 -10.33
N TYR A 61 -9.27 7.65 -10.94
CA TYR A 61 -8.01 8.36 -10.78
C TYR A 61 -8.16 9.86 -11.12
N GLU A 62 -8.62 10.19 -12.32
CA GLU A 62 -8.75 11.59 -12.78
C GLU A 62 -9.80 12.38 -11.98
N LYS A 63 -10.93 11.75 -11.67
CA LYS A 63 -12.02 12.37 -10.91
C LYS A 63 -11.58 12.74 -9.49
N HIS A 64 -10.78 11.91 -8.84
CA HIS A 64 -10.40 12.13 -7.44
C HIS A 64 -9.11 12.93 -7.30
N LEU A 65 -8.14 12.81 -8.22
CA LEU A 65 -6.93 13.63 -8.20
C LEU A 65 -7.14 15.09 -8.53
N SER A 66 -8.17 15.42 -9.31
CA SER A 66 -8.56 16.80 -9.59
C SER A 66 -9.16 17.52 -8.37
N LYS A 67 -9.48 16.79 -7.29
CA LYS A 67 -10.03 17.38 -6.07
C LYS A 67 -8.93 17.99 -5.22
N THR A 68 -9.26 19.12 -4.58
CA THR A 68 -8.41 19.67 -3.52
C THR A 68 -8.32 18.68 -2.36
N PRO A 69 -7.10 18.34 -1.87
CA PRO A 69 -6.94 17.53 -0.68
C PRO A 69 -7.72 18.11 0.50
N SER A 70 -8.22 17.23 1.37
CA SER A 70 -8.90 17.63 2.59
C SER A 70 -7.95 18.42 3.50
N LYS A 71 -8.49 19.37 4.26
CA LYS A 71 -7.76 20.05 5.34
C LYS A 71 -7.56 19.14 6.56
N VAL A 72 -8.36 18.08 6.65
CA VAL A 72 -8.32 17.06 7.71
C VAL A 72 -7.90 15.74 7.10
N GLU A 73 -7.05 15.03 7.81
CA GLU A 73 -6.61 13.69 7.45
C GLU A 73 -7.80 12.75 7.25
N ARG A 74 -7.78 11.97 6.17
CA ARG A 74 -8.82 10.98 5.87
C ARG A 74 -8.37 9.60 6.32
N ILE A 75 -7.20 9.16 5.86
CA ILE A 75 -6.58 7.88 6.21
C ILE A 75 -5.63 8.09 7.39
N PRO A 76 -5.77 7.31 8.49
CA PRO A 76 -4.86 7.36 9.62
C PRO A 76 -3.37 7.30 9.22
N LYS A 77 -2.52 8.16 9.78
CA LYS A 77 -1.05 8.16 9.59
C LYS A 77 -0.38 7.04 10.39
N LYS A 78 -0.71 5.80 10.00
CA LYS A 78 -0.18 4.56 10.55
C LYS A 78 0.43 3.72 9.44
N ILE A 79 1.60 3.17 9.67
CA ILE A 79 2.28 2.24 8.77
C ILE A 79 2.27 0.85 9.42
N HIS A 80 1.80 -0.13 8.67
CA HIS A 80 1.72 -1.52 9.08
C HIS A 80 2.56 -2.38 8.13
N GLN A 81 3.49 -3.14 8.68
CA GLN A 81 4.18 -4.23 7.97
C GLN A 81 3.96 -5.53 8.74
N ILE A 82 4.03 -6.67 8.06
CA ILE A 82 3.83 -7.98 8.68
C ILE A 82 5.08 -8.82 8.47
N TRP A 83 5.57 -9.46 9.54
CA TRP A 83 6.60 -10.48 9.45
C TRP A 83 6.30 -11.63 10.42
N LEU A 84 5.98 -12.80 9.87
CA LEU A 84 5.58 -13.99 10.62
C LEU A 84 6.57 -15.13 10.40
N GLY A 85 6.68 -16.03 11.38
CA GLY A 85 7.54 -17.20 11.30
C GLY A 85 9.00 -16.95 11.68
N GLY A 86 9.28 -15.92 12.51
CA GLY A 86 10.60 -15.68 13.06
C GLY A 86 11.04 -14.21 13.06
N THR A 87 12.36 -13.98 13.09
CA THR A 87 12.94 -12.63 13.13
C THR A 87 13.02 -12.02 11.74
N LEU A 88 12.68 -10.73 11.61
CA LEU A 88 12.84 -9.98 10.36
C LEU A 88 14.32 -9.98 9.92
N PRO A 89 14.66 -10.50 8.73
CA PRO A 89 16.02 -10.50 8.22
C PRO A 89 16.59 -9.09 8.06
N ASP A 90 17.89 -8.94 8.34
CA ASP A 90 18.60 -7.65 8.30
C ASP A 90 18.50 -6.95 6.94
N ARG A 91 18.40 -7.71 5.85
CA ARG A 91 18.24 -7.20 4.49
C ARG A 91 16.98 -6.33 4.30
N TYR A 92 15.93 -6.51 5.11
CA TYR A 92 14.72 -5.68 5.06
C TYR A 92 14.78 -4.47 5.99
N ARG A 93 15.73 -4.39 6.93
CA ARG A 93 15.82 -3.26 7.88
C ARG A 93 16.03 -1.93 7.19
N ALA A 94 16.82 -1.91 6.12
CA ALA A 94 17.03 -0.70 5.32
C ALA A 94 15.71 -0.21 4.67
N LEU A 95 14.89 -1.15 4.21
CA LEU A 95 13.58 -0.87 3.62
C LEU A 95 12.59 -0.36 4.67
N GLN A 96 12.50 -1.04 5.81
CA GLN A 96 11.75 -0.56 6.99
C GLN A 96 12.18 0.86 7.40
N THR A 97 13.49 1.11 7.48
CA THR A 97 14.04 2.43 7.85
C THR A 97 13.65 3.51 6.84
N SER A 98 13.55 3.16 5.54
CA SER A 98 13.11 4.11 4.52
C SER A 98 11.69 4.62 4.79
N TRP A 99 10.78 3.77 5.26
CA TRP A 99 9.41 4.17 5.62
C TRP A 99 9.37 5.10 6.82
N GLN A 100 10.11 4.75 7.89
CA GLN A 100 10.18 5.57 9.10
C GLN A 100 10.83 6.95 8.84
N LYS A 101 11.87 6.98 7.99
CA LYS A 101 12.57 8.23 7.64
C LYS A 101 11.68 9.21 6.87
N HIS A 102 10.84 8.71 5.96
CA HIS A 102 9.92 9.57 5.20
C HIS A 102 8.69 9.98 6.02
N HIS A 103 8.41 9.29 7.13
CA HIS A 103 7.22 9.48 7.95
C HIS A 103 7.54 9.52 9.46
N PRO A 104 8.38 10.46 9.92
CA PRO A 104 8.84 10.50 11.31
C PRO A 104 7.71 10.77 12.33
N GLU A 105 6.59 11.34 11.87
CA GLU A 105 5.42 11.64 12.71
C GLU A 105 4.33 10.55 12.64
N TRP A 106 4.50 9.53 11.78
CA TRP A 106 3.51 8.48 11.63
C TRP A 106 3.76 7.38 12.65
N GLU A 107 2.69 6.74 13.12
CA GLU A 107 2.81 5.51 13.91
C GLU A 107 3.33 4.40 13.00
N TYR A 108 4.34 3.66 13.45
CA TYR A 108 4.87 2.51 12.72
C TYR A 108 4.70 1.25 13.57
N HIS A 109 4.18 0.18 12.95
CA HIS A 109 4.04 -1.12 13.61
C HIS A 109 4.44 -2.26 12.66
N LEU A 110 5.38 -3.09 13.13
CA LEU A 110 5.71 -4.37 12.51
C LEU A 110 4.98 -5.48 13.29
N TRP A 111 3.94 -6.04 12.68
CA TRP A 111 3.14 -7.12 13.25
C TRP A 111 3.91 -8.44 13.17
N THR A 112 4.11 -9.07 14.33
CA THR A 112 4.84 -10.33 14.51
C THR A 112 3.93 -11.45 15.01
N ASP A 113 4.48 -12.66 15.14
CA ASP A 113 3.75 -13.80 15.72
C ASP A 113 3.17 -13.48 17.11
N ALA A 114 3.89 -12.72 17.95
CA ALA A 114 3.44 -12.34 19.29
C ALA A 114 2.22 -11.40 19.26
N ASP A 115 2.20 -10.45 18.32
CA ASP A 115 1.06 -9.53 18.15
C ASP A 115 -0.18 -10.29 17.68
N VAL A 116 0.02 -11.28 16.79
CA VAL A 116 -1.03 -12.13 16.23
C VAL A 116 -1.71 -12.99 17.29
N GLU A 117 -1.01 -13.46 18.32
CA GLU A 117 -1.59 -14.30 19.39
C GLU A 117 -2.78 -13.64 20.09
N THR A 118 -2.73 -12.31 20.23
CA THR A 118 -3.75 -11.51 20.92
C THR A 118 -4.63 -10.69 19.97
N PHE A 119 -4.38 -10.78 18.67
CA PHE A 119 -5.09 -10.00 17.67
C PHE A 119 -6.57 -10.42 17.56
N PRO A 120 -7.53 -9.49 17.59
CA PRO A 120 -8.95 -9.81 17.51
C PRO A 120 -9.37 -10.06 16.05
N PHE A 121 -9.26 -11.29 15.57
CA PHE A 121 -9.60 -11.67 14.20
C PHE A 121 -11.10 -11.83 13.96
N SER A 122 -11.60 -11.30 12.85
CA SER A 122 -12.92 -11.69 12.31
C SER A 122 -12.86 -13.03 11.57
N ASN A 123 -11.73 -13.37 10.94
CA ASN A 123 -11.49 -14.62 10.20
C ASN A 123 -10.46 -15.54 10.89
N LYS A 124 -10.49 -15.67 12.23
CA LYS A 124 -9.49 -16.43 13.01
C LYS A 124 -9.27 -17.85 12.47
N GLU A 125 -10.35 -18.58 12.23
CA GLU A 125 -10.29 -19.96 11.73
C GLU A 125 -9.60 -20.06 10.35
N ARG A 126 -9.84 -19.09 9.46
CA ARG A 126 -9.19 -19.04 8.15
C ARG A 126 -7.71 -18.75 8.28
N PHE A 127 -7.34 -17.81 9.15
CA PHE A 127 -5.95 -17.47 9.42
C PHE A 127 -5.18 -18.67 10.00
N GLU A 128 -5.75 -19.39 10.96
CA GLU A 128 -5.13 -20.57 11.58
C GLU A 128 -4.97 -21.73 10.59
N LYS A 129 -5.91 -21.90 9.65
CA LYS A 129 -5.91 -22.96 8.63
C LYS A 129 -5.16 -22.59 7.34
N ALA A 130 -4.57 -21.39 7.27
CA ALA A 130 -3.82 -20.95 6.11
C ALA A 130 -2.65 -21.89 5.81
N MET A 131 -2.44 -22.20 4.54
CA MET A 131 -1.47 -23.21 4.08
C MET A 131 -0.02 -22.74 4.16
N ASN A 132 0.21 -21.42 4.17
CA ASN A 132 1.52 -20.82 4.25
C ASN A 132 1.47 -19.42 4.89
N VAL A 133 2.63 -18.87 5.21
CA VAL A 133 2.76 -17.53 5.84
C VAL A 133 2.30 -16.39 4.92
N GLY A 134 2.34 -16.58 3.60
CA GLY A 134 1.82 -15.61 2.63
C GLY A 134 0.31 -15.46 2.73
N GLU A 135 -0.43 -16.57 2.77
CA GLU A 135 -1.88 -16.56 2.99
C GLU A 135 -2.26 -15.96 4.36
N LYS A 136 -1.47 -16.26 5.40
CA LYS A 136 -1.63 -15.60 6.72
C LYS A 136 -1.50 -14.09 6.62
N SER A 137 -0.44 -13.61 5.94
CA SER A 137 -0.21 -12.18 5.72
C SER A 137 -1.32 -11.53 4.88
N ASP A 138 -1.83 -12.23 3.86
CA ASP A 138 -2.97 -11.79 3.04
C ASP A 138 -4.24 -11.56 3.87
N ILE A 139 -4.55 -12.48 4.80
CA ILE A 139 -5.72 -12.31 5.68
C ILE A 139 -5.45 -11.18 6.68
N LEU A 140 -4.28 -11.21 7.34
CA LEU A 140 -3.95 -10.29 8.42
C LEU A 140 -3.88 -8.83 7.96
N ARG A 141 -3.35 -8.53 6.76
CA ARG A 141 -3.31 -7.15 6.23
C ARG A 141 -4.69 -6.52 6.10
N TYR A 142 -5.70 -7.30 5.71
CA TYR A 142 -7.08 -6.80 5.62
C TYR A 142 -7.72 -6.64 6.99
N GLU A 143 -7.45 -7.55 7.93
CA GLU A 143 -7.94 -7.46 9.30
C GLU A 143 -7.37 -6.22 10.01
N ILE A 144 -6.06 -5.98 9.90
CA ILE A 144 -5.38 -4.81 10.45
C ILE A 144 -5.98 -3.53 9.86
N LEU A 145 -5.99 -3.38 8.54
CA LEU A 145 -6.50 -2.16 7.91
C LEU A 145 -8.00 -1.95 8.17
N SER A 146 -8.77 -3.03 8.30
CA SER A 146 -10.18 -2.92 8.64
C SER A 146 -10.39 -2.33 10.04
N GLN A 147 -9.51 -2.62 11.00
CA GLN A 147 -9.64 -2.14 12.37
C GLN A 147 -8.98 -0.78 12.59
N PHE A 148 -7.76 -0.62 12.08
CA PHE A 148 -6.92 0.54 12.39
C PHE A 148 -6.85 1.56 11.27
N GLY A 149 -7.27 1.18 10.05
CA GLY A 149 -6.99 1.95 8.85
C GLY A 149 -5.49 2.06 8.60
N GLY A 150 -5.07 3.11 7.89
CA GLY A 150 -3.67 3.41 7.64
C GLY A 150 -3.14 2.82 6.35
N LEU A 151 -1.81 2.67 6.30
CA LEU A 151 -1.05 2.15 5.18
C LEU A 151 -0.45 0.80 5.55
N TYR A 152 -0.88 -0.25 4.87
CA TYR A 152 -0.18 -1.52 4.86
C TYR A 152 0.84 -1.54 3.73
N VAL A 153 2.04 -2.05 4.00
CA VAL A 153 3.05 -2.29 2.97
C VAL A 153 3.93 -3.51 3.27
N ASP A 154 4.22 -4.33 2.26
CA ASP A 154 5.11 -5.50 2.39
C ASP A 154 6.52 -5.09 2.85
N THR A 155 7.27 -5.99 3.49
CA THR A 155 8.59 -5.70 4.08
C THR A 155 9.70 -5.51 3.05
N ASP A 156 9.48 -5.95 1.82
CA ASP A 156 10.37 -5.82 0.66
C ASP A 156 10.00 -4.64 -0.25
N PHE A 157 9.40 -3.60 0.33
CA PHE A 157 9.07 -2.33 -0.34
C PHE A 157 9.98 -1.21 0.15
N GLU A 158 10.61 -0.46 -0.76
CA GLU A 158 11.33 0.78 -0.42
C GLU A 158 10.40 1.99 -0.56
N CYS A 159 10.44 2.88 0.43
CA CYS A 159 9.79 4.18 0.38
C CYS A 159 10.69 5.18 -0.34
N ILE A 160 10.18 5.82 -1.40
CA ILE A 160 10.91 6.78 -2.22
C ILE A 160 10.49 8.21 -1.89
N GLN A 161 9.22 8.44 -1.54
CA GLN A 161 8.68 9.76 -1.19
C GLN A 161 7.59 9.65 -0.11
N PRO A 162 7.29 10.74 0.63
CA PRO A 162 6.22 10.75 1.63
C PRO A 162 4.81 10.55 1.03
N PHE A 163 3.94 9.89 1.79
CA PHE A 163 2.57 9.54 1.40
C PHE A 163 1.50 10.50 1.93
N ASP A 164 1.88 11.58 2.64
CA ASP A 164 0.94 12.52 3.26
C ASP A 164 -0.16 13.00 2.31
N SER A 165 0.19 13.37 1.07
CA SER A 165 -0.80 13.85 0.10
C SER A 165 -1.90 12.82 -0.18
N LEU A 166 -1.59 11.53 -0.13
CA LEU A 166 -2.55 10.46 -0.38
C LEU A 166 -3.49 10.30 0.81
N HIS A 167 -2.99 10.47 2.04
CA HIS A 167 -3.77 10.38 3.27
C HIS A 167 -4.75 11.54 3.48
N PHE A 168 -4.48 12.71 2.87
CA PHE A 168 -5.43 13.83 2.81
C PHE A 168 -6.41 13.75 1.64
N LEU A 169 -6.12 12.93 0.62
CA LEU A 169 -6.89 12.89 -0.62
C LEU A 169 -7.83 11.68 -0.73
N CYS A 170 -7.36 10.50 -0.34
CA CYS A 170 -8.01 9.23 -0.59
C CYS A 170 -8.78 8.75 0.65
N ASP A 171 -9.77 7.90 0.44
CA ASP A 171 -10.34 7.03 1.48
C ASP A 171 -9.83 5.60 1.36
N PHE A 172 -9.43 5.22 0.15
CA PHE A 172 -8.82 3.94 -0.16
C PHE A 172 -7.88 4.10 -1.35
N TYR A 173 -6.68 3.55 -1.27
CA TYR A 173 -5.78 3.48 -2.42
C TYR A 173 -4.99 2.18 -2.48
N VAL A 174 -4.70 1.77 -3.73
CA VAL A 174 -3.89 0.62 -4.12
C VAL A 174 -3.08 0.98 -5.35
N GLY A 175 -2.12 0.15 -5.73
CA GLY A 175 -1.41 0.27 -7.00
C GLY A 175 -1.84 -0.76 -8.02
N LEU A 176 -1.82 -0.35 -9.28
CA LEU A 176 -1.84 -1.25 -10.40
C LEU A 176 -0.45 -1.84 -10.60
N GLU A 177 -0.37 -3.11 -10.96
CA GLU A 177 0.89 -3.72 -11.36
C GLU A 177 1.10 -3.53 -12.88
N THR A 178 2.34 -3.74 -13.34
CA THR A 178 2.62 -3.81 -14.79
C THR A 178 1.75 -4.91 -15.40
N PRO A 179 0.90 -4.60 -16.39
CA PRO A 179 -0.01 -5.61 -16.93
C PRO A 179 0.75 -6.63 -17.80
N HIS A 180 0.35 -7.90 -17.75
CA HIS A 180 0.96 -9.00 -18.50
C HIS A 180 0.10 -9.44 -19.70
N ALA A 181 0.73 -9.98 -20.75
CA ALA A 181 0.05 -10.45 -21.99
C ALA A 181 -1.12 -11.40 -21.75
N LYS A 182 -1.00 -12.21 -20.70
CA LYS A 182 -1.98 -13.24 -20.35
C LYS A 182 -3.08 -12.73 -19.43
N ASP A 183 -2.96 -11.53 -18.89
CA ASP A 183 -3.95 -10.99 -17.96
C ASP A 183 -5.27 -10.77 -18.67
N THR A 184 -6.35 -11.29 -18.09
CA THR A 184 -7.71 -11.11 -18.63
C THR A 184 -8.44 -9.94 -17.99
N GLU A 185 -7.87 -9.36 -16.94
CA GLU A 185 -8.41 -8.31 -16.08
C GLU A 185 -7.27 -7.43 -15.54
N ALA A 186 -7.58 -6.24 -15.04
CA ALA A 186 -6.57 -5.33 -14.49
C ALA A 186 -5.87 -5.92 -13.23
N ALA A 187 -4.54 -5.89 -13.20
CA ALA A 187 -3.74 -6.33 -12.07
C ALA A 187 -3.72 -5.26 -10.97
N ILE A 188 -4.32 -5.55 -9.82
CA ILE A 188 -4.30 -4.71 -8.62
C ILE A 188 -3.44 -5.40 -7.57
N GLY A 189 -2.32 -4.78 -7.20
CA GLY A 189 -1.42 -5.32 -6.18
C GLY A 189 -1.98 -5.15 -4.77
N ASN A 190 -1.77 -6.16 -3.92
CA ASN A 190 -2.16 -6.13 -2.51
C ASN A 190 -0.97 -5.90 -1.54
N ALA A 191 0.25 -5.72 -2.07
CA ALA A 191 1.47 -5.47 -1.30
C ALA A 191 1.57 -4.04 -0.74
N LEU A 192 0.69 -3.13 -1.19
CA LEU A 192 0.55 -1.78 -0.68
C LEU A 192 -0.91 -1.34 -0.74
N ILE A 193 -1.49 -1.00 0.42
CA ILE A 193 -2.90 -0.63 0.55
C ILE A 193 -3.04 0.48 1.58
N GLY A 194 -3.60 1.62 1.19
CA GLY A 194 -4.05 2.66 2.11
C GLY A 194 -5.56 2.62 2.28
N SER A 195 -6.06 2.76 3.51
CA SER A 195 -7.50 2.71 3.75
C SER A 195 -7.92 3.41 5.04
N ILE A 196 -9.10 4.01 5.04
CA ILE A 196 -9.81 4.30 6.29
C ILE A 196 -10.23 2.98 6.98
N PRO A 197 -10.44 2.98 8.32
CA PRO A 197 -11.03 1.84 9.02
C PRO A 197 -12.39 1.45 8.43
N HIS A 198 -12.71 0.16 8.48
CA HIS A 198 -13.98 -0.43 8.03
C HIS A 198 -14.39 -0.11 6.58
N HIS A 199 -13.43 0.18 5.71
CA HIS A 199 -13.72 0.53 4.32
C HIS A 199 -14.49 -0.59 3.59
N PRO A 200 -15.53 -0.28 2.78
CA PRO A 200 -16.37 -1.31 2.12
C PRO A 200 -15.61 -2.29 1.21
N ILE A 201 -14.45 -1.89 0.67
CA ILE A 201 -13.59 -2.80 -0.10
C ILE A 201 -12.96 -3.85 0.82
N LEU A 202 -12.38 -3.43 1.96
CA LEU A 202 -11.80 -4.36 2.95
C LEU A 202 -12.86 -5.28 3.54
N GLN A 203 -14.05 -4.75 3.86
CA GLN A 203 -15.18 -5.58 4.31
C GLN A 203 -15.58 -6.63 3.29
N ALA A 204 -15.54 -6.29 1.99
CA ALA A 204 -15.80 -7.26 0.93
C ALA A 204 -14.68 -8.31 0.80
N CYS A 205 -13.41 -7.97 1.05
CA CYS A 205 -12.31 -8.95 1.14
C CYS A 205 -12.55 -9.93 2.30
N LEU A 206 -12.74 -9.42 3.52
CA LEU A 206 -12.96 -10.22 4.72
C LEU A 206 -14.17 -11.14 4.57
N HIS A 207 -15.27 -10.61 4.02
CA HIS A 207 -16.46 -11.41 3.74
C HIS A 207 -16.22 -12.51 2.69
N ARG A 208 -15.41 -12.24 1.67
CA ARG A 208 -15.06 -13.23 0.65
C ARG A 208 -14.21 -14.35 1.25
N ILE A 209 -13.22 -14.02 2.07
CA ILE A 209 -12.35 -14.97 2.77
C ILE A 209 -13.18 -15.87 3.70
N ALA A 210 -14.12 -15.30 4.45
CA ALA A 210 -15.03 -16.07 5.31
C ALA A 210 -15.82 -17.12 4.52
N LYS A 211 -16.39 -16.72 3.36
CA LYS A 211 -17.32 -17.55 2.59
C LYS A 211 -16.69 -18.55 1.63
N LYS A 212 -15.55 -18.22 1.02
CA LYS A 212 -14.91 -19.13 0.05
C LYS A 212 -14.26 -20.31 0.75
N LYS A 213 -14.30 -21.49 0.14
CA LYS A 213 -13.50 -22.64 0.60
C LYS A 213 -12.01 -22.29 0.50
N ALA A 214 -11.19 -22.87 1.39
CA ALA A 214 -9.75 -22.68 1.36
C ALA A 214 -9.17 -23.14 0.02
N GLY A 215 -8.17 -22.41 -0.47
CA GLY A 215 -7.45 -22.75 -1.68
C GLY A 215 -6.54 -23.95 -1.45
N LYS A 216 -6.33 -24.74 -2.50
CA LYS A 216 -5.42 -25.89 -2.50
C LYS A 216 -4.17 -25.63 -3.33
N THR A 217 -4.20 -24.62 -4.19
CA THR A 217 -3.07 -24.19 -5.02
C THR A 217 -2.69 -22.74 -4.71
N ALA A 218 -1.48 -22.32 -5.11
CA ALA A 218 -1.04 -20.93 -4.95
C ALA A 218 -1.96 -19.94 -5.69
N ASP A 219 -2.47 -20.30 -6.87
CA ASP A 219 -3.39 -19.46 -7.64
C ASP A 219 -4.75 -19.32 -6.96
N GLU A 220 -5.26 -20.41 -6.38
CA GLU A 220 -6.50 -20.38 -5.61
C GLU A 220 -6.36 -19.52 -4.36
N VAL A 221 -5.25 -19.64 -3.62
CA VAL A 221 -4.93 -18.78 -2.47
C VAL A 221 -4.90 -17.31 -2.89
N GLN A 222 -4.19 -16.98 -3.98
CA GLN A 222 -4.14 -15.61 -4.49
C GLN A 222 -5.53 -15.06 -4.91
N ASP A 223 -6.46 -15.90 -5.39
CA ASP A 223 -7.83 -15.48 -5.70
C ASP A 223 -8.75 -15.35 -4.46
N ILE A 224 -8.45 -16.09 -3.39
CA ILE A 224 -9.26 -16.14 -2.17
C ILE A 224 -8.88 -15.05 -1.19
N SER A 225 -7.59 -14.86 -0.94
CA SER A 225 -7.05 -13.91 0.05
C SER A 225 -6.03 -12.95 -0.55
N GLY A 226 -5.36 -13.29 -1.65
CA GLY A 226 -4.33 -12.43 -2.25
C GLY A 226 -4.87 -11.34 -3.21
N PRO A 227 -4.07 -10.93 -4.22
CA PRO A 227 -4.43 -9.88 -5.19
C PRO A 227 -5.79 -10.09 -5.87
N GLY A 228 -6.18 -11.33 -6.16
CA GLY A 228 -7.47 -11.63 -6.79
C GLY A 228 -8.67 -11.33 -5.88
N CYS A 229 -8.51 -11.52 -4.56
CA CYS A 229 -9.52 -11.14 -3.57
C CYS A 229 -9.74 -9.63 -3.55
N LEU A 230 -8.64 -8.87 -3.45
CA LEU A 230 -8.66 -7.42 -3.45
C LEU A 230 -9.25 -6.85 -4.74
N ARG A 231 -8.83 -7.38 -5.89
CA ARG A 231 -9.34 -7.00 -7.21
C ARG A 231 -10.85 -7.19 -7.31
N TYR A 232 -11.36 -8.37 -6.90
CA TYR A 232 -12.79 -8.64 -6.85
C TYR A 232 -13.53 -7.63 -5.95
N ALA A 233 -13.01 -7.39 -4.74
CA ALA A 233 -13.63 -6.48 -3.78
C ALA A 233 -13.62 -5.03 -4.26
N PHE A 234 -12.52 -4.58 -4.88
CA PHE A 234 -12.37 -3.24 -5.45
C PHE A 234 -13.45 -2.99 -6.49
N PHE A 235 -13.54 -3.82 -7.53
CA PHE A 235 -14.54 -3.63 -8.59
C PHE A 235 -15.98 -3.80 -8.11
N LYS A 236 -16.21 -4.62 -7.06
CA LYS A 236 -17.53 -4.78 -6.45
C LYS A 236 -18.00 -3.53 -5.71
N CYS A 237 -17.10 -2.77 -5.10
CA CYS A 237 -17.44 -1.72 -4.14
C CYS A 237 -17.04 -0.30 -4.56
N CYS A 238 -16.08 -0.12 -5.46
CA CYS A 238 -15.50 1.19 -5.80
C CYS A 238 -16.49 2.25 -6.30
N LYS A 239 -17.65 1.83 -6.84
CA LYS A 239 -18.74 2.72 -7.29
C LYS A 239 -19.87 2.91 -6.28
N LYS A 240 -19.92 2.11 -5.22
CA LYS A 240 -21.09 1.99 -4.34
C LYS A 240 -21.14 3.04 -3.23
N ASN A 241 -20.16 3.93 -3.17
CA ASN A 241 -20.01 4.93 -2.14
C ASN A 241 -19.49 6.25 -2.75
N SER A 242 -19.63 7.34 -2.01
CA SER A 242 -19.05 8.65 -2.37
C SER A 242 -17.58 8.77 -1.99
N LEU A 243 -16.92 7.65 -1.63
CA LEU A 243 -15.55 7.62 -1.14
C LEU A 243 -14.55 7.77 -2.28
N HIS A 244 -13.37 8.27 -1.93
CA HIS A 244 -12.26 8.51 -2.85
C HIS A 244 -11.42 7.23 -2.96
N ASN A 245 -11.86 6.32 -3.83
CA ASN A 245 -11.21 5.03 -4.08
C ASN A 245 -10.34 5.15 -5.33
N ILE A 246 -9.03 5.00 -5.20
CA ILE A 246 -8.09 5.18 -6.31
C ILE A 246 -7.21 3.94 -6.47
N ALA A 247 -7.06 3.46 -7.70
CA ALA A 247 -5.97 2.56 -8.05
C ALA A 247 -4.95 3.37 -8.87
N PHE A 248 -3.77 3.61 -8.31
CA PHE A 248 -2.74 4.42 -8.95
C PHE A 248 -2.03 3.62 -10.05
N PRO A 249 -1.59 4.27 -11.13
CA PRO A 249 -0.72 3.66 -12.14
C PRO A 249 0.51 2.98 -11.52
N TYR A 250 1.03 1.95 -12.19
CA TYR A 250 2.15 1.16 -11.65
C TYR A 250 3.40 2.01 -11.37
N THR A 251 3.61 3.12 -12.08
CA THR A 251 4.76 4.01 -11.84
C THR A 251 4.79 4.62 -10.44
N PHE A 252 3.67 4.68 -9.72
CA PHE A 252 3.62 5.21 -8.36
C PHE A 252 4.19 4.24 -7.32
N PHE A 253 3.90 2.95 -7.43
CA PHE A 253 4.20 1.96 -6.37
C PHE A 253 4.91 0.71 -6.88
N TYR A 254 4.63 0.27 -8.10
CA TYR A 254 5.18 -0.94 -8.72
C TYR A 254 6.00 -0.64 -9.98
N PRO A 255 6.95 0.33 -9.97
CA PRO A 255 7.72 0.68 -11.16
C PRO A 255 8.64 -0.44 -11.65
N LEU A 256 9.08 -1.35 -10.76
CA LEU A 256 9.80 -2.57 -11.11
C LEU A 256 8.78 -3.66 -11.47
N PRO A 257 8.73 -4.16 -12.72
CA PRO A 257 7.79 -5.21 -13.10
C PRO A 257 8.07 -6.54 -12.39
N SER A 258 7.01 -7.27 -12.01
CA SER A 258 7.12 -8.56 -11.32
C SER A 258 7.85 -9.65 -12.14
N GLU A 259 7.92 -9.53 -13.46
CA GLU A 259 8.67 -10.41 -14.38
C GLU A 259 10.18 -10.24 -14.23
N LYS A 260 10.61 -9.12 -13.64
CA LYS A 260 11.99 -8.88 -13.24
C LYS A 260 12.25 -9.35 -11.81
N ARG A 261 11.34 -10.12 -11.21
CA ARG A 261 11.57 -10.78 -9.93
C ARG A 261 12.69 -11.81 -10.05
N ASP A 262 13.65 -11.74 -9.14
CA ASP A 262 14.71 -12.74 -9.03
C ASP A 262 15.08 -13.13 -7.58
N GLY A 263 14.36 -12.61 -6.58
CA GLY A 263 14.59 -12.91 -5.16
C GLY A 263 15.88 -12.30 -4.60
N GLN A 264 16.43 -11.26 -5.23
CA GLN A 264 17.64 -10.58 -4.78
C GLN A 264 17.45 -9.05 -4.71
N LEU A 265 17.22 -8.56 -3.49
CA LEU A 265 17.19 -7.12 -3.19
C LEU A 265 18.43 -6.42 -3.77
N GLY A 266 18.20 -5.34 -4.53
CA GLY A 266 19.26 -4.51 -5.08
C GLY A 266 19.99 -5.07 -6.30
N LYS A 267 19.59 -6.23 -6.85
CA LYS A 267 20.20 -6.78 -8.08
C LYS A 267 19.97 -5.91 -9.31
N TYR A 268 18.84 -5.20 -9.36
CA TYR A 268 18.58 -4.19 -10.39
C TYR A 268 18.93 -2.80 -9.87
N THR A 269 19.52 -1.98 -10.73
CA THR A 269 19.75 -0.56 -10.47
C THR A 269 18.40 0.15 -10.27
N LYS A 270 17.95 0.28 -9.02
CA LYS A 270 16.62 0.81 -8.68
C LYS A 270 16.27 2.14 -9.38
N GLN A 271 17.28 2.96 -9.65
CA GLN A 271 17.15 4.26 -10.30
C GLN A 271 16.61 4.18 -11.73
N VAL A 272 16.74 3.04 -12.43
CA VAL A 272 16.26 2.93 -13.82
C VAL A 272 14.76 2.70 -13.91
N TRP A 273 14.13 2.29 -12.80
CA TRP A 273 12.69 2.01 -12.73
C TRP A 273 11.93 3.15 -12.07
N ILE A 274 12.56 3.89 -11.16
CA ILE A 274 11.93 5.00 -10.44
C ILE A 274 11.63 6.15 -11.40
N GLU A 275 10.38 6.58 -11.38
CA GLU A 275 9.87 7.74 -12.10
C GLU A 275 9.73 8.94 -11.16
N PRO A 276 9.62 10.18 -11.66
CA PRO A 276 9.42 11.36 -10.80
C PRO A 276 8.21 11.27 -9.87
N GLU A 277 7.16 10.56 -10.30
CA GLU A 277 5.94 10.31 -9.52
C GLU A 277 6.00 9.09 -8.58
N SER A 278 7.08 8.29 -8.62
CA SER A 278 7.19 7.10 -7.78
C SER A 278 7.26 7.46 -6.29
N LEU A 279 6.33 6.91 -5.52
CA LEU A 279 6.28 7.02 -4.07
C LEU A 279 6.91 5.80 -3.38
N GLY A 280 6.90 4.65 -4.05
CA GLY A 280 7.56 3.44 -3.56
C GLY A 280 7.99 2.51 -4.70
N ILE A 281 8.79 1.50 -4.36
CA ILE A 281 9.21 0.43 -5.27
C ILE A 281 9.18 -0.92 -4.54
N HIS A 282 8.50 -1.89 -5.15
CA HIS A 282 8.40 -3.26 -4.66
C HIS A 282 9.51 -4.14 -5.26
N TYR A 283 10.21 -4.93 -4.44
CA TYR A 283 11.31 -5.79 -4.90
C TYR A 283 10.92 -7.23 -5.22
N TRP A 284 9.70 -7.67 -4.88
CA TRP A 284 9.19 -9.00 -5.21
C TRP A 284 10.04 -10.15 -4.64
N ASP A 285 10.61 -10.01 -3.44
CA ASP A 285 11.59 -10.96 -2.88
C ASP A 285 10.98 -12.34 -2.56
N THR A 286 9.66 -12.46 -2.50
CA THR A 286 8.93 -13.75 -2.37
C THR A 286 9.36 -14.60 -1.18
N SER A 287 9.72 -13.96 -0.06
CA SER A 287 10.16 -14.63 1.17
C SER A 287 9.15 -15.63 1.72
N TRP A 288 7.86 -15.46 1.40
CA TRP A 288 6.77 -16.35 1.80
C TRP A 288 6.78 -17.72 1.09
N GLY A 289 7.51 -17.88 -0.02
CA GLY A 289 7.56 -19.12 -0.81
C GLY A 289 8.64 -20.12 -0.36
N LYS A 290 9.58 -19.71 0.49
CA LYS A 290 10.61 -20.59 1.05
C LYS A 290 10.01 -21.30 2.27
N CYS A 291 9.47 -22.49 2.04
CA CYS A 291 9.04 -23.36 3.12
C CYS A 291 10.24 -23.62 4.06
N PRO A 292 10.10 -23.57 5.40
CA PRO A 292 11.21 -23.87 6.32
C PRO A 292 11.59 -25.37 6.38
N PHE A 293 11.16 -26.17 5.40
CA PHE A 293 11.34 -27.62 5.35
C PHE A 293 12.03 -28.10 4.06
N GLU A 294 12.79 -27.24 3.37
CA GLU A 294 13.77 -27.65 2.36
C GLU A 294 15.20 -27.43 2.83
#